data_AF-A0AA96WID3-F1
#
_entry.id   AF-A0AA96WID3-F1
#
_cell.length_a   1.000
_cell.length_b   1.000
_cell.length_c   1.000
_cell.angle_alpha   90.00
_cell.angle_beta   90.00
_cell.angle_gamma   90.00
#
_symmetry.space_group_name_H-M   'P 1'
#
loop_
_entity.id
_entity.type
_entity.pdbx_description
1 polymer ?
#
loop_
_entity_poly.entity_id
_entity_poly.type
_entity_poly.pdbx_seq_one_letter_code
_entity_poly.pdbx_strand_id
1 'polypeptide(L)'
;MQTPEFLSRDSVLKIHARQIQQFGGTAGVRDEGLLESALAQPQASFGGQLLHPTIAEQAAAYLFHLAMNHPFVDGNKRTAFAVMDTFLRLNGYSLNLSDQQAYELVIQVVEGRLDKTALSQRLQSGLVRVTDDEP
;
A
#
# COMPACT_ATOMS: atom_id res chain seq x y z
N MET A 1 -12.85 12.71 13.59
CA MET A 1 -12.01 12.04 12.58
C MET A 1 -11.42 10.81 13.25
N GLN A 2 -11.59 9.63 12.68
CA GLN A 2 -10.96 8.42 13.22
C GLN A 2 -9.46 8.50 12.93
N THR A 3 -8.63 8.22 13.93
CA THR A 3 -7.18 8.14 13.74
C THR A 3 -6.88 6.93 12.86
N PRO A 4 -6.13 7.08 11.75
CA PRO A 4 -5.84 5.94 10.88
C PRO A 4 -5.06 4.85 11.61
N GLU A 5 -5.45 3.60 11.39
CA GLU A 5 -4.71 2.43 11.87
C GLU A 5 -3.64 2.05 10.84
N PHE A 6 -2.37 2.20 11.22
CA PHE A 6 -1.24 1.90 10.35
C PHE A 6 -0.75 0.47 10.55
N LEU A 7 -0.22 -0.12 9.47
CA LEU A 7 0.35 -1.46 9.51
C LEU A 7 1.69 -1.46 10.23
N SER A 8 1.84 -2.37 11.19
CA SER A 8 3.13 -2.66 11.80
C SER A 8 4.07 -3.33 10.80
N ARG A 9 5.39 -3.20 11.03
CA ARG A 9 6.42 -3.91 10.26
C ARG A 9 6.18 -5.43 10.25
N ASP A 10 5.85 -6.00 11.40
CA ASP A 10 5.57 -7.44 11.52
C ASP A 10 4.36 -7.85 10.66
N SER A 11 3.29 -7.04 10.65
CA SER A 11 2.14 -7.26 9.76
C SER A 11 2.54 -7.24 8.29
N VAL A 12 3.41 -6.30 7.89
CA VAL A 12 3.92 -6.20 6.51
C VAL A 12 4.77 -7.41 6.13
N LEU A 13 5.65 -7.88 7.03
CA LEU A 13 6.45 -9.08 6.80
C LEU A 13 5.58 -10.33 6.68
N LYS A 14 4.52 -10.44 7.48
CA LYS A 14 3.52 -11.52 7.36
C LYS A 14 2.77 -11.46 6.05
N ILE A 15 2.39 -10.27 5.59
CA ILE A 15 1.77 -10.07 4.26
C ILE A 15 2.74 -10.51 3.17
N HIS A 16 4.01 -10.08 3.20
CA HIS A 16 5.04 -10.50 2.26
C HIS A 16 5.19 -12.03 2.22
N ALA A 17 5.33 -12.66 3.38
CA ALA A 17 5.47 -14.10 3.49
C ALA A 17 4.28 -14.85 2.87
N ARG A 18 3.05 -14.37 3.08
CA ARG A 18 1.84 -14.91 2.42
C ARG A 18 1.89 -14.76 0.91
N GLN A 19 2.31 -13.60 0.39
CA GLN A 19 2.43 -13.39 -1.05
C GLN A 19 3.46 -14.33 -1.69
N ILE A 20 4.59 -14.60 -1.02
CA ILE A 20 5.59 -15.56 -1.50
C ILE A 20 5.07 -16.99 -1.42
N GLN A 21 4.41 -17.37 -0.34
CA GLN A 21 3.85 -18.71 -0.16
C GLN A 21 2.80 -19.04 -1.23
N GLN A 22 1.93 -18.08 -1.55
CA GLN A 22 0.80 -18.30 -2.47
C GLN A 22 1.22 -18.28 -3.93
N PHE A 23 2.14 -17.39 -4.31
CA PHE A 23 2.43 -17.10 -5.72
C PHE A 23 3.88 -17.41 -6.13
N GLY A 24 4.68 -17.95 -5.21
CA GLY A 24 6.10 -18.21 -5.43
C GLY A 24 6.96 -16.95 -5.46
N GLY A 25 8.27 -17.19 -5.48
CA GLY A 25 9.31 -16.16 -5.39
C GLY A 25 10.28 -16.44 -4.26
N THR A 26 11.27 -15.56 -4.08
CA THR A 26 12.26 -15.69 -3.00
C THR A 26 11.85 -14.83 -1.80
N ALA A 27 11.73 -15.47 -0.63
CA ALA A 27 11.47 -14.77 0.62
C ALA A 27 12.69 -13.95 1.07
N GLY A 28 12.46 -12.90 1.86
CA GLY A 28 13.51 -12.12 2.49
C GLY A 28 13.43 -10.63 2.19
N VAL A 29 13.88 -9.84 3.17
CA VAL A 29 14.12 -8.41 3.03
C VAL A 29 15.48 -8.24 2.36
N ARG A 30 15.51 -7.52 1.26
CA ARG A 30 16.74 -7.16 0.54
C ARG A 30 17.45 -6.00 1.22
N ASP A 31 16.67 -5.00 1.64
CA ASP A 31 17.19 -3.78 2.27
C ASP A 31 16.22 -3.30 3.35
N GLU A 32 16.68 -3.37 4.60
CA GLU A 32 15.92 -2.97 5.78
C GLU A 32 15.66 -1.45 5.81
N GLY A 33 16.62 -0.64 5.39
CA GLY A 33 16.47 0.82 5.36
C GLY A 33 15.39 1.25 4.37
N LEU A 34 15.33 0.59 3.21
CA LEU A 34 14.28 0.84 2.22
C LEU A 34 12.91 0.38 2.69
N LEU A 35 12.84 -0.70 3.49
CA LEU A 35 11.59 -1.16 4.09
C LEU A 35 11.09 -0.14 5.11
N GLU A 36 11.91 0.21 6.10
CA GLU A 36 11.55 1.18 7.13
C GLU A 36 11.20 2.53 6.51
N SER A 37 11.98 2.98 5.52
CA SER A 37 11.69 4.21 4.80
C SER A 37 10.32 4.16 4.13
N ALA A 38 9.92 3.04 3.51
CA ALA A 38 8.62 2.92 2.85
C ALA A 38 7.46 2.89 3.87
N LEU A 39 7.63 2.20 5.00
CA LEU A 39 6.62 2.08 6.05
C LEU A 39 6.38 3.38 6.82
N ALA A 40 7.39 4.26 6.87
CA ALA A 40 7.27 5.57 7.50
C ALA A 40 6.53 6.61 6.62
N GLN A 41 6.49 6.45 5.30
CA GLN A 41 5.94 7.46 4.38
C GLN A 41 4.48 7.85 4.65
N PRO A 42 3.55 6.90 4.91
CA PRO A 42 2.15 7.24 5.17
C PRO A 42 1.98 8.16 6.40
N GLN A 43 2.91 8.10 7.35
CA GLN A 43 2.90 8.91 8.58
C GLN A 43 3.84 10.12 8.50
N ALA A 44 4.49 10.34 7.36
CA ALA A 44 5.46 11.41 7.21
C ALA A 44 4.80 12.78 7.43
N SER A 45 5.49 13.64 8.18
CA SER A 45 5.02 14.99 8.51
C SER A 45 6.13 16.00 8.30
N PHE A 46 5.77 17.23 7.93
CA PHE A 46 6.68 18.37 7.83
C PHE A 46 6.04 19.58 8.50
N GLY A 47 6.79 20.29 9.34
CA GLY A 47 6.26 21.46 10.07
C GLY A 47 5.07 21.14 10.98
N GLY A 48 4.96 19.89 11.48
CA GLY A 48 3.84 19.44 12.31
C GLY A 48 2.56 19.09 11.53
N GLN A 49 2.60 19.12 10.20
CA GLN A 49 1.48 18.73 9.33
C GLN A 49 1.79 17.43 8.61
N LEU A 50 0.80 16.55 8.50
CA LEU A 50 0.94 15.32 7.71
C LEU A 50 1.12 15.67 6.23
N LEU A 51 2.11 15.04 5.59
CA LEU A 51 2.30 15.09 4.15
C LEU A 51 1.22 14.30 3.41
N HIS A 52 0.59 13.36 4.11
CA HIS A 52 -0.47 12.49 3.63
C HIS A 52 -1.71 12.62 4.54
N PRO A 53 -2.50 13.71 4.39
CA PRO A 53 -3.63 13.99 5.27
C PRO A 53 -4.84 13.06 5.11
N THR A 54 -4.96 12.33 3.99
CA THR A 54 -6.12 11.46 3.72
C THR A 54 -5.76 9.96 3.71
N ILE A 55 -6.76 9.10 3.94
CA ILE A 55 -6.62 7.64 3.83
C ILE A 55 -6.14 7.23 2.44
N ALA A 56 -6.64 7.87 1.38
CA ALA A 56 -6.22 7.57 0.02
C ALA A 56 -4.74 7.92 -0.22
N GLU A 57 -4.26 9.06 0.29
CA GLU A 57 -2.85 9.45 0.18
C GLU A 57 -1.93 8.54 1.01
N GLN A 58 -2.37 8.09 2.18
CA GLN A 58 -1.64 7.15 3.03
C GLN A 58 -1.54 5.77 2.37
N ALA A 59 -2.64 5.29 1.79
CA ALA A 59 -2.68 4.06 1.01
C ALA A 59 -1.79 4.15 -0.24
N ALA A 60 -1.83 5.29 -0.95
CA ALA A 60 -0.97 5.55 -2.09
C ALA A 60 0.52 5.56 -1.71
N ALA A 61 0.87 6.14 -0.56
CA ALA A 61 2.24 6.13 -0.06
C ALA A 61 2.75 4.70 0.20
N TYR A 62 1.94 3.84 0.82
CA TYR A 62 2.31 2.42 0.98
C TYR A 62 2.58 1.74 -0.36
N LEU A 63 1.64 1.81 -1.30
CA LEU A 63 1.79 1.17 -2.61
C LEU A 63 2.99 1.72 -3.37
N PHE A 64 3.11 3.05 -3.49
CA PHE A 64 4.16 3.69 -4.27
C PHE A 64 5.55 3.34 -3.73
N HIS A 65 5.80 3.52 -2.43
CA HIS A 65 7.13 3.35 -1.88
C HIS A 65 7.54 1.89 -1.74
N LEU A 66 6.63 0.97 -1.39
CA LEU A 66 6.97 -0.46 -1.36
C LEU A 66 7.22 -1.02 -2.77
N ALA A 67 6.47 -0.54 -3.77
CA ALA A 67 6.67 -0.98 -5.15
C ALA A 67 7.98 -0.42 -5.75
N MET A 68 8.26 0.87 -5.54
CA MET A 68 9.40 1.57 -6.15
C MET A 68 10.73 1.39 -5.41
N ASN A 69 10.72 1.28 -4.08
CA ASN A 69 11.96 1.11 -3.32
C ASN A 69 12.49 -0.33 -3.39
N HIS A 70 11.65 -1.30 -3.77
CA HIS A 70 12.00 -2.71 -3.85
C HIS A 70 12.69 -3.26 -2.57
N PRO A 71 12.10 -3.10 -1.37
CA PRO A 71 12.77 -3.50 -0.13
C PRO A 71 12.93 -5.03 0.04
N PHE A 72 12.16 -5.83 -0.70
CA PHE A 72 12.21 -7.30 -0.65
C PHE A 72 13.02 -7.89 -1.81
N VAL A 73 13.51 -9.12 -1.61
CA VAL A 73 14.22 -9.87 -2.66
C VAL A 73 13.31 -10.13 -3.87
N ASP A 74 12.07 -10.53 -3.60
CA ASP A 74 11.01 -10.69 -4.60
C ASP A 74 9.65 -10.33 -3.99
N GLY A 75 8.62 -10.22 -4.81
CA GLY A 75 7.25 -10.01 -4.37
C GLY A 75 6.90 -8.55 -4.07
N ASN A 76 7.78 -7.58 -4.37
CA ASN A 76 7.59 -6.15 -4.06
C ASN A 76 6.23 -5.61 -4.55
N LYS A 77 5.89 -5.82 -5.83
CA LYS A 77 4.62 -5.36 -6.42
C LYS A 77 3.39 -5.96 -5.74
N ARG A 78 3.42 -7.28 -5.52
CA ARG A 78 2.36 -8.06 -4.88
C ARG A 78 2.18 -7.67 -3.42
N THR A 79 3.28 -7.41 -2.72
CA THR A 79 3.29 -7.01 -1.32
C THR A 79 2.83 -5.58 -1.16
N ALA A 80 3.29 -4.66 -2.03
CA ALA A 80 2.87 -3.27 -2.01
C ALA A 80 1.36 -3.12 -2.18
N PHE A 81 0.76 -3.85 -3.13
CA PHE A 81 -0.69 -3.88 -3.30
C PHE A 81 -1.40 -4.48 -2.09
N ALA A 82 -0.95 -5.64 -1.60
CA ALA A 82 -1.60 -6.30 -0.46
C ALA A 82 -1.52 -5.47 0.83
N VAL A 83 -0.40 -4.77 1.07
CA VAL A 83 -0.24 -3.84 2.20
C VAL A 83 -1.19 -2.66 2.07
N MET A 84 -1.28 -2.06 0.88
CA MET A 84 -2.19 -0.95 0.60
C MET A 84 -3.65 -1.36 0.78
N ASP A 85 -4.08 -2.50 0.23
CA ASP A 85 -5.44 -3.03 0.37
C ASP A 85 -5.76 -3.38 1.84
N THR A 86 -4.82 -4.01 2.56
CA THR A 86 -4.99 -4.32 3.99
C THR A 86 -5.14 -3.03 4.81
N PHE A 87 -4.33 -2.01 4.55
CA PHE A 87 -4.44 -0.72 5.22
C PHE A 87 -5.83 -0.08 4.99
N LEU A 88 -6.33 -0.10 3.75
CA LEU A 88 -7.67 0.42 3.46
C LEU A 88 -8.74 -0.32 4.26
N ARG A 89 -8.69 -1.66 4.27
CA ARG A 89 -9.67 -2.50 4.99
C ARG A 89 -9.64 -2.27 6.50
N LEU A 90 -8.44 -2.16 7.10
CA LEU A 90 -8.28 -1.82 8.52
C LEU A 90 -8.92 -0.47 8.87
N ASN A 91 -8.99 0.44 7.90
CA ASN A 91 -9.57 1.77 8.08
C ASN A 91 -11.02 1.86 7.58
N GLY A 92 -11.69 0.72 7.31
CA GLY A 92 -13.10 0.68 6.90
C GLY A 92 -13.34 1.05 5.44
N TYR A 93 -12.33 0.90 4.57
CA TYR A 93 -12.42 1.19 3.15
C TYR A 93 -12.02 -0.01 2.29
N SER A 94 -12.53 -0.06 1.08
CA SER A 94 -12.06 -0.95 0.02
C SER A 94 -11.99 -0.19 -1.30
N LEU A 95 -11.36 -0.80 -2.31
CA LEU A 95 -11.33 -0.27 -3.66
C LEU A 95 -12.31 -1.04 -4.52
N ASN A 96 -13.19 -0.31 -5.23
CA ASN A 96 -14.01 -0.91 -6.26
C ASN A 96 -13.19 -1.05 -7.56
N LEU A 97 -12.28 -2.03 -7.58
CA LEU A 97 -11.44 -2.37 -8.72
C LEU A 97 -11.56 -3.85 -9.04
N SER A 98 -11.64 -4.20 -10.32
CA SER A 98 -11.44 -5.58 -10.75
C SER A 98 -9.97 -5.99 -10.61
N ASP A 99 -9.70 -7.30 -10.59
CA ASP A 99 -8.33 -7.83 -10.54
C ASP A 99 -7.43 -7.25 -11.64
N GLN A 100 -7.99 -7.10 -12.85
CA GLN A 100 -7.28 -6.51 -13.99
C GLN A 100 -6.94 -5.02 -13.73
N GLN A 101 -7.88 -4.25 -13.20
CA GLN A 101 -7.65 -2.84 -12.88
C GLN A 101 -6.64 -2.67 -11.74
N ALA A 102 -6.69 -3.55 -10.73
CA ALA A 102 -5.74 -3.59 -9.64
C ALA A 102 -4.32 -3.90 -10.15
N TYR A 103 -4.20 -4.91 -11.02
CA TYR A 103 -2.93 -5.24 -11.67
C TYR A 103 -2.38 -4.06 -12.47
N GLU A 104 -3.20 -3.45 -13.34
CA GLU A 104 -2.80 -2.30 -14.16
C GLU A 104 -2.38 -1.10 -13.32
N LEU A 105 -3.06 -0.84 -12.20
CA LEU A 105 -2.69 0.23 -11.26
C LEU A 105 -1.25 0.05 -10.77
N VAL A 106 -0.90 -1.15 -10.30
CA VAL A 106 0.45 -1.46 -9.79
C VAL A 106 1.50 -1.36 -10.89
N ILE A 107 1.20 -1.86 -12.09
CA ILE A 107 2.11 -1.76 -13.24
C ILE A 107 2.35 -0.31 -13.64
N GLN A 108 1.30 0.52 -13.70
CA GLN A 108 1.44 1.94 -14.05
C GLN A 108 2.32 2.71 -13.05
N VAL A 109 2.27 2.36 -11.76
CA VAL A 109 3.16 2.93 -10.73
C VAL A 109 4.61 2.54 -11.00
N VAL A 110 4.89 1.24 -11.18
CA VAL A 110 6.25 0.73 -11.35
C VAL A 110 6.89 1.20 -12.65
N GLU A 111 6.09 1.38 -13.69
CA GLU A 111 6.55 1.91 -14.98
C GLU A 111 6.63 3.45 -15.00
N GLY A 112 6.37 4.11 -13.87
CA GLY A 112 6.46 5.58 -13.73
C GLY A 112 5.39 6.35 -14.51
N ARG A 113 4.38 5.67 -15.07
CA ARG A 113 3.25 6.31 -15.75
C ARG A 113 2.27 6.96 -14.78
N LEU A 114 2.34 6.60 -13.51
CA LEU A 114 1.43 7.07 -12.48
C LEU A 114 2.23 7.40 -11.23
N ASP A 115 2.39 8.71 -11.00
CA ASP A 115 3.11 9.22 -9.84
C ASP A 115 2.26 9.12 -8.55
N LYS A 116 2.87 9.47 -7.41
CA LYS A 116 2.22 9.40 -6.09
C LYS A 116 0.95 10.26 -6.00
N THR A 117 0.94 11.42 -6.66
CA THR A 117 -0.20 12.35 -6.63
C THR A 117 -1.36 11.80 -7.44
N ALA A 118 -1.09 11.36 -8.68
CA ALA A 118 -2.07 10.72 -9.55
C ALA A 118 -2.61 9.41 -8.92
N LEU A 119 -1.76 8.66 -8.22
CA LEU A 119 -2.18 7.48 -7.46
C LEU A 119 -3.18 7.85 -6.37
N SER A 120 -2.85 8.85 -5.56
CA SER A 120 -3.70 9.29 -4.46
C SER A 120 -5.08 9.70 -4.97
N GLN A 121 -5.13 10.47 -6.07
CA GLN A 121 -6.39 10.87 -6.70
C GLN A 121 -7.19 9.67 -7.21
N ARG A 122 -6.52 8.71 -7.88
CA ARG A 122 -7.19 7.52 -8.39
C ARG A 122 -7.73 6.63 -7.28
N LEU A 123 -6.98 6.45 -6.19
CA LEU A 123 -7.46 5.73 -5.02
C LEU A 123 -8.64 6.46 -4.37
N GLN A 124 -8.57 7.79 -4.25
CA GLN A 124 -9.65 8.59 -3.68
C GLN A 124 -10.97 8.47 -4.45
N SER A 125 -10.91 8.39 -5.78
CA SER A 125 -12.10 8.19 -6.63
C SER A 125 -12.66 6.76 -6.59
N GLY A 126 -11.82 5.76 -6.34
CA GLY A 126 -12.21 4.34 -6.27
C GLY A 126 -12.55 3.84 -4.87
N LEU A 127 -12.36 4.69 -3.85
CA LEU A 127 -12.55 4.37 -2.45
C LEU A 127 -14.05 4.20 -2.14
N VAL A 128 -14.42 3.06 -1.59
CA VAL A 128 -15.76 2.83 -1.03
C VAL A 128 -15.65 2.51 0.45
N ARG A 129 -16.60 2.98 1.26
CA ARG A 129 -16.66 2.53 2.66
C ARG A 129 -17.19 1.11 2.70
N VAL A 130 -16.52 0.27 3.47
CA VAL A 130 -17.07 -1.02 3.84
C VAL A 130 -18.18 -0.71 4.84
N THR A 131 -19.43 -0.79 4.40
CA THR A 131 -20.57 -0.87 5.32
C THR A 131 -20.58 -2.28 5.89
N ASP A 132 -20.86 -2.42 7.20
CA ASP A 132 -20.94 -3.71 7.93
C ASP A 132 -22.09 -4.64 7.44
N ASP A 133 -22.52 -4.51 6.19
CA ASP A 133 -23.55 -5.32 5.54
C ASP A 133 -22.91 -6.26 4.52
N GLU A 134 -22.25 -7.30 5.02
CA GLU A 134 -22.40 -8.64 4.44
C GLU A 134 -22.48 -9.66 5.59
N PRO A 135 -23.50 -10.56 5.57
CA PRO A 135 -23.86 -11.43 6.69
C PRO A 135 -22.87 -12.56 6.99
#